data_AF-A0AAI8PT53-F1
#
_entry.id   AF-A0AAI8PT53-F1
#
_cell.length_a   1.000
_cell.length_b   1.000
_cell.length_c   1.000
_cell.angle_alpha   90.00
_cell.angle_beta   90.00
_cell.angle_gamma   90.00
#
_symmetry.space_group_name_H-M   'P 1'
#
loop_
_entity.id
_entity.type
_entity.pdbx_description
1 polymer ?
#
loop_
_entity_poly.entity_id
_entity_poly.type
_entity_poly.pdbx_seq_one_letter_code
_entity_poly.pdbx_strand_id
1 'polypeptide(L)'
;MLALALFSSAPYLEVMRHLVEGLRGQELLGEWHIPAKSSLFRARQRLGSLPLRVLFATTVKPMGTEAMPGCFWRGLRLLAVDGTCWDVADCPANEAAFGRPGNSRGHDKSSFSPGADGLPDRGGHPSRAGC
;
A
#
# COMPACT_ATOMS: atom_id res chain seq x y z
N MET A 1 7.57 -6.16 8.78
CA MET A 1 6.68 -5.52 7.78
C MET A 1 5.86 -4.42 8.40
N LEU A 2 5.26 -4.61 9.59
CA LEU A 2 4.52 -3.56 10.29
C LEU A 2 5.32 -2.26 10.47
N ALA A 3 6.59 -2.34 10.89
CA ALA A 3 7.43 -1.15 11.01
C ALA A 3 7.75 -0.48 9.66
N LEU A 4 7.89 -1.23 8.56
CA LEU A 4 8.07 -0.63 7.23
C LEU A 4 6.78 -0.01 6.71
N ALA A 5 5.63 -0.50 7.14
CA ALA A 5 4.35 0.14 6.86
C ALA A 5 4.15 1.40 7.72
N LEU A 6 4.58 1.37 8.99
CA LEU A 6 4.53 2.51 9.91
C LEU A 6 5.50 3.63 9.52
N PHE A 7 6.64 3.26 8.93
CA PHE A 7 7.70 4.17 8.46
C PHE A 7 7.91 4.01 6.95
N SER A 8 6.83 4.06 6.17
CA SER A 8 6.85 3.81 4.72
C SER A 8 7.67 4.83 3.93
N SER A 9 7.82 6.05 4.46
CA SER A 9 8.63 7.13 3.88
C SER A 9 10.13 7.04 4.23
N ALA A 10 10.52 6.18 5.18
CA ALA A 10 11.90 6.07 5.63
C ALA A 10 12.66 4.95 4.90
N PRO A 11 13.96 5.14 4.59
CA PRO A 11 14.77 4.08 4.03
C PRO A 11 14.89 2.90 5.01
N TYR A 12 14.91 1.69 4.48
CA TYR A 12 14.84 0.44 5.27
C TYR A 12 15.78 0.39 6.48
N LEU A 13 17.01 0.92 6.33
CA LEU A 13 17.99 0.94 7.42
C LEU A 13 17.57 1.87 8.56
N GLU A 14 16.92 2.98 8.25
CA GLU A 14 16.44 3.94 9.24
C GLU A 14 15.26 3.36 10.04
N VAL A 15 14.36 2.65 9.35
CA VAL A 15 13.29 1.87 10.01
C VAL A 15 13.87 0.84 10.98
N MET A 16 14.92 0.13 10.54
CA MET A 16 15.60 -0.83 11.41
C MET A 16 16.31 -0.13 12.58
N ARG A 17 16.94 1.02 12.37
CA ARG A 17 17.58 1.79 13.44
C ARG A 17 16.58 2.20 14.51
N HIS A 18 15.43 2.76 14.13
CA HIS A 18 14.37 3.14 15.07
C HIS A 18 13.83 1.94 15.85
N LEU A 19 13.60 0.81 15.18
CA LEU A 19 13.17 -0.43 15.83
C LEU A 19 14.19 -0.90 16.87
N VAL A 20 15.48 -0.87 16.52
CA VAL A 20 16.56 -1.43 17.32
C VAL A 20 16.86 -0.56 18.52
N GLU A 21 16.83 0.76 18.35
CA GLU A 21 16.93 1.71 19.46
C GLU A 21 15.75 1.54 20.44
N GLY A 22 14.51 1.47 19.92
CA GLY A 22 13.33 1.29 20.77
C GLY A 22 13.33 -0.03 21.54
N LEU A 23 13.74 -1.13 20.91
CA LEU A 23 13.78 -2.44 21.54
C LEU A 23 15.00 -2.64 22.45
N ARG A 24 16.14 -1.98 22.20
CA ARG A 24 17.26 -1.92 23.15
C ARG A 24 16.86 -1.19 24.43
N GLY A 25 16.08 -0.12 24.31
CA GLY A 25 15.51 0.59 25.47
C GLY A 25 14.57 -0.26 26.32
N GLN A 26 14.08 -1.39 25.80
CA GLN A 26 13.28 -2.38 26.52
C GLN A 26 14.07 -3.64 26.90
N GLU A 27 15.40 -3.65 26.72
CA GLU A 27 16.29 -4.80 26.99
C GLU A 27 15.94 -6.09 26.21
N LEU A 28 15.09 -5.99 25.18
CA LEU A 28 14.58 -7.13 24.40
C LEU A 28 15.55 -7.63 23.31
N LEU A 29 16.64 -6.90 23.06
CA LEU A 29 17.54 -7.16 21.93
C LEU A 29 18.95 -7.62 22.28
N GLY A 30 19.40 -7.47 23.53
CA GLY A 30 20.79 -7.78 23.91
C GLY A 30 21.83 -7.22 22.92
N GLU A 31 22.81 -8.05 22.52
CA GLU A 31 23.91 -7.75 21.59
C GLU A 31 23.53 -7.76 20.10
N TRP A 32 22.29 -7.40 19.77
CA TRP A 32 21.83 -7.41 18.38
C TRP A 32 22.33 -6.17 17.62
N HIS A 33 22.83 -6.38 16.40
CA HIS A 33 23.43 -5.35 15.54
C HIS A 33 22.63 -5.14 14.24
N ILE A 34 22.65 -3.90 13.73
CA ILE A 34 21.95 -3.56 12.47
C ILE A 34 22.60 -4.31 11.31
N PRO A 35 21.87 -5.17 10.58
CA PRO A 35 22.40 -5.92 9.46
C PRO A 35 22.66 -5.03 8.24
N ALA A 36 23.60 -5.44 7.40
CA ALA A 36 23.86 -4.77 6.13
C ALA A 36 22.62 -4.75 5.23
N LYS A 37 22.52 -3.70 4.39
CA LYS A 37 21.41 -3.53 3.42
C LYS A 37 21.20 -4.78 2.56
N SER A 38 22.27 -5.35 2.02
CA SER A 38 22.22 -6.56 1.18
C SER A 38 21.62 -7.78 1.91
N SER A 39 21.93 -7.96 3.19
CA SER A 39 21.39 -9.03 4.03
C SER A 39 19.88 -8.91 4.20
N LEU A 40 19.37 -7.68 4.33
CA LEU A 40 17.93 -7.42 4.43
C LEU A 40 17.20 -7.72 3.11
N PHE A 41 17.78 -7.31 1.98
CA PHE A 41 17.22 -7.64 0.67
C PHE A 41 17.16 -9.17 0.44
N ARG A 42 18.23 -9.88 0.76
CA ARG A 42 18.27 -11.36 0.66
C ARG A 42 17.27 -12.02 1.60
N ALA A 43 17.15 -11.53 2.83
CA ALA A 43 16.18 -12.06 3.79
C ALA A 43 14.74 -11.88 3.29
N ARG A 44 14.41 -10.73 2.68
CA ARG A 44 13.09 -10.49 2.06
C ARG A 44 12.83 -11.42 0.88
N GLN A 45 13.82 -11.60 0.00
CA GLN A 45 13.70 -12.51 -1.14
C GLN A 45 13.45 -13.95 -0.67
N ARG A 46 14.17 -14.41 0.36
CA ARG A 46 13.98 -15.75 0.93
C ARG A 46 12.63 -15.92 1.61
N LEU A 47 12.12 -14.88 2.26
CA LEU A 47 10.83 -14.92 2.98
C LEU A 47 9.63 -15.08 2.04
N GLY A 48 9.70 -14.48 0.84
CA GLY A 48 8.64 -14.56 -0.16
C GLY A 48 7.31 -13.92 0.29
N SER A 49 6.24 -14.25 -0.43
CA SER A 49 4.90 -13.66 -0.23
C SER A 49 4.00 -14.45 0.74
N LEU A 50 4.37 -15.69 1.08
CA LEU A 50 3.53 -16.58 1.88
C LEU A 50 3.11 -15.98 3.24
N PRO A 51 4.01 -15.33 4.02
CA PRO A 51 3.60 -14.76 5.30
C PRO A 51 2.57 -13.64 5.16
N LEU A 52 2.63 -12.85 4.10
CA LEU A 52 1.63 -11.80 3.83
C LEU A 52 0.28 -12.40 3.45
N ARG A 53 0.28 -13.49 2.68
CA ARG A 53 -0.96 -14.23 2.37
C ARG A 53 -1.61 -14.78 3.64
N VAL A 54 -0.83 -15.39 4.53
CA VAL A 54 -1.32 -15.90 5.82
C VAL A 54 -1.84 -14.76 6.69
N LEU A 55 -1.12 -13.65 6.76
CA LEU A 55 -1.56 -12.48 7.52
C LEU A 55 -2.90 -11.97 6.98
N PHE A 56 -3.00 -11.71 5.67
CA PHE A 56 -4.23 -11.24 5.04
C PHE A 56 -5.42 -12.18 5.33
N ALA A 57 -5.23 -13.49 5.14
CA ALA A 57 -6.28 -14.47 5.38
C ALA A 57 -6.73 -14.53 6.85
N THR A 58 -5.83 -14.25 7.80
CA THR A 58 -6.16 -14.27 9.24
C THR A 58 -6.76 -12.96 9.73
N THR A 59 -6.44 -11.82 9.10
CA THR A 59 -6.86 -10.48 9.54
C THR A 59 -8.09 -9.93 8.84
N VAL A 60 -8.34 -10.29 7.57
CA VAL A 60 -9.46 -9.75 6.80
C VAL A 60 -10.77 -10.41 7.25
N LYS A 61 -11.40 -9.78 8.23
CA LYS A 61 -12.70 -10.17 8.79
C LYS A 61 -13.62 -8.94 8.83
N PRO A 62 -14.93 -9.10 8.63
CA PRO A 62 -15.86 -7.99 8.80
C PRO A 62 -15.75 -7.43 10.23
N MET A 63 -15.46 -6.12 10.34
CA MET A 63 -15.36 -5.47 11.66
C MET A 63 -16.74 -5.26 12.29
N GLY A 64 -17.78 -5.02 11.47
CA GLY A 64 -19.15 -4.83 11.93
C GLY A 64 -19.89 -6.14 12.19
N THR A 65 -20.58 -6.26 13.32
CA THR A 65 -21.51 -7.37 13.60
C THR A 65 -22.96 -6.94 13.41
N GLU A 66 -23.91 -7.88 13.40
CA GLU A 66 -25.35 -7.54 13.29
C GLU A 66 -25.87 -6.75 14.50
N ALA A 67 -25.23 -6.90 15.65
CA ALA A 67 -25.55 -6.14 16.86
C ALA A 67 -25.08 -4.67 16.79
N MET A 68 -24.23 -4.32 15.82
CA MET A 68 -23.70 -2.96 15.68
C MET A 68 -24.63 -2.09 14.80
N PRO A 69 -25.19 -0.98 15.34
CA PRO A 69 -26.02 -0.08 14.56
C PRO A 69 -25.29 0.41 13.29
N GLY A 70 -26.00 0.43 12.16
CA GLY A 70 -25.48 0.94 10.89
C GLY A 70 -24.59 0.00 10.10
N CYS A 71 -24.33 -1.23 10.56
CA CYS A 71 -23.57 -2.22 9.77
C CYS A 71 -24.41 -2.93 8.69
N PHE A 72 -25.74 -2.85 8.79
CA PHE A 72 -26.69 -3.52 7.90
C PHE A 72 -27.82 -2.58 7.48
N TRP A 73 -28.30 -2.77 6.26
CA TRP A 73 -29.49 -2.11 5.71
C TRP A 73 -30.39 -3.16 5.04
N ARG A 74 -31.64 -3.29 5.53
CA ARG A 74 -32.64 -4.26 5.02
C ARG A 74 -32.11 -5.71 4.95
N GLY A 75 -31.33 -6.14 5.95
CA GLY A 75 -30.72 -7.48 6.00
C GLY A 75 -29.46 -7.65 5.15
N LEU A 76 -29.03 -6.63 4.41
CA LEU A 76 -27.79 -6.63 3.65
C LEU A 76 -26.68 -5.93 4.43
N ARG A 77 -25.46 -6.48 4.38
CA ARG A 77 -24.28 -5.88 5.00
C ARG A 77 -23.81 -4.67 4.20
N LEU A 78 -23.59 -3.55 4.87
CA LEU A 78 -22.95 -2.38 4.26
C LEU A 78 -21.43 -2.59 4.23
N LEU A 79 -20.84 -2.45 3.03
CA LEU A 79 -19.40 -2.58 2.81
C LEU A 79 -18.92 -1.37 2.01
N ALA A 80 -17.87 -0.70 2.50
CA ALA A 80 -17.10 0.24 1.71
C ALA A 80 -15.90 -0.48 1.11
N VAL A 81 -15.67 -0.31 -0.18
CA VAL A 81 -14.49 -0.81 -0.88
C VAL A 81 -13.67 0.41 -1.26
N ASP A 82 -12.51 0.56 -0.64
CA ASP A 82 -11.55 1.59 -1.00
C ASP A 82 -10.53 1.04 -2.01
N GLY A 83 -10.18 1.84 -2.99
CA GLY A 83 -9.21 1.47 -4.02
C GLY A 83 -7.82 1.94 -3.64
N THR A 84 -6.87 1.03 -3.49
CA THR A 84 -5.46 1.39 -3.26
C THR A 84 -4.63 1.12 -4.50
N CYS A 85 -3.87 2.11 -4.97
CA CYS A 85 -2.91 1.97 -6.05
C CYS A 85 -1.53 1.62 -5.48
N TRP A 86 -0.86 0.65 -6.09
CA TRP A 86 0.50 0.24 -5.73
C TRP A 86 1.40 0.28 -6.94
N ASP A 87 2.56 0.93 -6.80
CA ASP A 87 3.59 0.88 -7.83
C ASP A 87 4.30 -0.47 -7.79
N VAL A 88 4.31 -1.15 -8.94
CA VAL A 88 5.04 -2.39 -9.16
C VAL A 88 6.20 -2.12 -10.12
N ALA A 89 7.28 -2.89 -9.99
CA ALA A 89 8.43 -2.76 -10.89
C ALA A 89 7.99 -2.98 -12.35
N ASP A 90 8.45 -2.12 -13.27
CA ASP A 90 8.18 -2.25 -14.70
C ASP A 90 8.96 -3.43 -15.26
N CYS A 91 8.31 -4.60 -15.33
CA CYS A 91 8.87 -5.80 -15.92
C CYS A 91 7.78 -6.57 -16.68
N PRO A 92 8.15 -7.36 -17.71
CA PRO A 92 7.18 -8.10 -18.51
C PRO A 92 6.27 -9.02 -17.69
N ALA A 93 6.81 -9.62 -16.62
CA ALA A 93 6.04 -10.48 -15.73
C ALA A 93 4.94 -9.72 -14.96
N ASN A 94 5.25 -8.51 -14.48
CA ASN A 94 4.27 -7.67 -13.77
C ASN A 94 3.27 -7.07 -14.75
N GLU A 95 3.69 -6.67 -15.94
CA GLU A 95 2.78 -6.20 -16.99
C GLU A 95 1.78 -7.29 -17.39
N ALA A 96 2.23 -8.53 -17.55
CA ALA A 96 1.34 -9.65 -17.83
C ALA A 96 0.36 -9.95 -16.67
N ALA A 97 0.76 -9.71 -15.41
CA ALA A 97 -0.06 -9.99 -14.23
C ALA A 97 -1.04 -8.86 -13.87
N PHE A 98 -0.63 -7.61 -14.01
CA PHE A 98 -1.37 -6.43 -13.54
C PHE A 98 -1.89 -5.53 -14.66
N GLY A 99 -1.40 -5.71 -15.89
CA GLY A 99 -1.67 -4.79 -17.00
C GLY A 99 -0.97 -3.44 -16.83
N ARG A 100 -1.32 -2.48 -17.69
CA ARG A 100 -0.93 -1.07 -17.55
C ARG A 100 -2.16 -0.19 -17.34
N PRO A 101 -2.06 0.89 -16.55
CA PRO A 101 -3.14 1.86 -16.43
C PRO A 101 -3.50 2.42 -17.81
N GLY A 102 -4.80 2.56 -18.09
CA GLY A 102 -5.26 3.25 -19.30
C GLY A 102 -4.97 4.75 -19.19
N ASN A 103 -4.45 5.35 -20.25
CA ASN A 103 -4.39 6.80 -20.35
C ASN A 103 -5.71 7.35 -20.92
N SER A 104 -6.10 8.56 -20.54
CA SER A 104 -7.23 9.28 -21.13
C SER A 104 -6.80 10.22 -22.27
N ARG A 105 -5.52 10.20 -22.68
CA ARG A 105 -4.92 11.17 -23.62
C ARG A 105 -4.02 10.53 -24.69
N GLY A 106 -4.56 9.55 -25.43
CA GLY A 106 -3.93 9.04 -26.65
C GLY A 106 -3.01 7.85 -26.44
N HIS A 107 -2.86 7.02 -27.48
CA HIS A 107 -2.40 5.63 -27.51
C HIS A 107 -0.96 5.32 -27.01
N ASP A 108 -0.37 6.18 -26.17
CA ASP A 108 1.00 6.04 -25.66
C ASP A 108 1.04 5.33 -24.30
N LYS A 109 1.89 4.31 -24.24
CA LYS A 109 2.08 3.43 -23.10
C LYS A 109 2.80 4.19 -21.98
N SER A 110 2.09 4.59 -20.93
CA SER A 110 2.70 5.25 -19.76
C SER A 110 3.04 4.26 -18.65
N SER A 111 4.19 4.43 -18.02
CA SER A 111 4.63 3.73 -16.79
C SER A 111 4.24 4.49 -15.52
N PHE A 112 3.49 5.59 -15.64
CA PHE A 112 3.15 6.49 -14.55
C PHE A 112 1.65 6.45 -14.24
N SER A 113 1.29 6.23 -12.96
CA SER A 113 -0.08 6.36 -12.47
C SER A 113 -0.29 7.78 -11.94
N PRO A 114 -1.21 8.59 -12.49
CA PRO A 114 -1.56 9.85 -11.85
C PRO A 114 -2.37 9.54 -10.58
N GLY A 115 -1.84 9.99 -9.44
CA GLY A 115 -2.49 9.86 -8.14
C GLY A 115 -3.91 10.41 -8.16
N ALA A 116 -4.84 9.66 -7.57
CA ALA A 116 -6.23 10.04 -7.44
C ALA A 116 -6.41 11.04 -6.29
N ASP A 117 -6.00 12.30 -6.51
CA ASP A 117 -6.45 13.44 -5.69
C ASP A 117 -7.15 14.43 -6.63
N GLY A 118 -8.47 14.34 -6.68
CA GLY A 118 -9.28 15.21 -7.52
C GLY A 118 -10.76 15.11 -7.20
N LEU A 119 -11.17 15.74 -6.09
CA LEU A 119 -12.57 16.11 -5.86
C LEU A 119 -13.02 16.98 -7.05
N PRO A 120 -14.08 16.63 -7.80
CA PRO A 120 -14.53 17.45 -8.92
C PRO A 120 -15.19 18.72 -8.37
N ASP A 121 -14.49 19.84 -8.48
CA ASP A 121 -15.08 21.17 -8.24
C ASP A 121 -16.16 21.44 -9.29
N ARG A 122 -17.40 21.60 -8.81
CA ARG A 122 -18.55 21.93 -9.65
C ARG A 122 -18.62 23.45 -9.79
N GLY A 123 -18.18 23.97 -10.93
CA GLY A 123 -18.41 25.36 -11.29
C GLY A 123 -18.28 25.57 -12.79
N GLY A 124 -19.40 25.47 -13.51
CA GLY A 124 -19.46 25.81 -14.94
C GLY A 124 -19.70 27.31 -15.15
N HIS A 125 -19.02 27.88 -16.14
CA HIS A 125 -19.57 28.85 -17.11
C HIS A 125 -18.55 29.07 -18.26
N PRO A 126 -18.98 29.55 -19.44
CA PRO A 126 -18.49 29.05 -20.72
C PRO A 126 -17.58 30.03 -21.46
N SER A 127 -16.79 29.46 -22.36
CA SER A 127 -16.36 30.04 -23.65
C SER A 127 -15.78 31.46 -23.63
N ARG A 128 -14.49 31.55 -24.01
CA ARG A 128 -14.09 32.41 -25.13
C ARG A 128 -12.81 31.90 -25.80
N ALA A 129 -12.92 31.70 -27.10
CA ALA A 129 -11.83 31.49 -28.04
C ALA A 129 -10.94 32.74 -28.15
N GLY A 130 -9.67 32.54 -28.54
CA GLY A 130 -8.85 33.62 -29.10
C GLY A 130 -7.34 33.40 -29.00
N CYS A 131 -6.76 33.07 -30.15
CA CYS A 131 -5.34 33.09 -30.56
C CYS A 131 -4.36 32.14 -29.87
#